data_AF-A0AAD3CXH2-F1
#
_entry.id   AF-A0AAD3CXH2-F1
#
_cell.length_a   1.000
_cell.length_b   1.000
_cell.length_c   1.000
_cell.angle_alpha   90.00
_cell.angle_beta   90.00
_cell.angle_gamma   90.00
#
_symmetry.space_group_name_H-M   'P 1'
#
loop_
_entity.id
_entity.type
_entity.pdbx_description
1 polymer ?
#
loop_
_entity_poly.entity_id
_entity_poly.type
_entity_poly.pdbx_seq_one_letter_code
_entity_poly.pdbx_strand_id
1 'polypeptide(L)'
;MWIAEAGVYTARCAFLAVAALSGYHYYKKKDSSYIEGPAQQAQDYIPIVFVAFAAICLLYNYFFRQSLTAFHVLSKQKSDYKARTSNSESTKLLNSLSQQNQRQQTQSKPSLTEAKYNKVLHSREEREKLCADRSAGNLLEQLIPFLVALFSYATFVNLHEAVIFGWMWVFFRSYYGLVFMKPFPTLFLSTLPAYFCIWYMIGKCVYVNTVDLF
;
A
#
# COMPACT_ATOMS: atom_id res chain seq x y z
N MET A 1 -0.15 -6.67 -20.62
CA MET A 1 -0.53 -5.44 -19.89
C MET A 1 0.13 -5.32 -18.52
N TRP A 2 0.06 -6.33 -17.64
CA TRP A 2 0.69 -6.28 -16.29
C TRP A 2 2.23 -6.18 -16.25
N ILE A 3 2.95 -6.68 -17.26
CA ILE A 3 4.42 -6.55 -17.32
C ILE A 3 4.83 -5.08 -17.54
N ALA A 4 4.02 -4.32 -18.29
CA ALA A 4 4.24 -2.90 -18.51
C ALA A 4 3.89 -2.07 -17.26
N GLU A 5 2.82 -2.42 -16.53
CA GLU A 5 2.43 -1.72 -15.30
C GLU A 5 3.31 -2.07 -14.09
N ALA A 6 3.81 -3.31 -14.00
CA ALA A 6 4.81 -3.68 -13.01
C ALA A 6 6.08 -2.83 -13.16
N GLY A 7 6.53 -2.57 -14.39
CA GLY A 7 7.65 -1.67 -14.66
C GLY A 7 7.42 -0.23 -14.17
N VAL A 8 6.21 0.32 -14.37
CA VAL A 8 5.83 1.65 -13.87
C VAL A 8 5.75 1.66 -12.33
N TYR A 9 5.33 0.57 -11.71
CA TYR A 9 5.30 0.42 -10.24
C TYR A 9 6.70 0.41 -9.62
N THR A 10 7.59 -0.41 -10.16
CA THR A 10 8.99 -0.45 -9.72
C THR A 10 9.66 0.90 -9.94
N ALA A 11 9.37 1.57 -11.05
CA ALA A 11 9.90 2.91 -11.33
C ALA A 11 9.39 3.97 -10.33
N ARG A 12 8.13 3.93 -9.89
CA ARG A 12 7.57 4.88 -8.92
C ARG A 12 8.08 4.64 -7.50
N CYS A 13 8.21 3.38 -7.08
CA CYS A 13 8.79 3.03 -5.79
C CYS A 13 10.31 3.32 -5.78
N ALA A 14 11.00 3.04 -6.89
CA ALA A 14 12.40 3.41 -7.08
C ALA A 14 12.58 4.93 -7.11
N PHE A 15 11.67 5.70 -7.72
CA PHE A 15 11.73 7.16 -7.71
C PHE A 15 11.55 7.72 -6.30
N LEU A 16 10.58 7.22 -5.52
CA LEU A 16 10.40 7.65 -4.13
C LEU A 16 11.60 7.25 -3.27
N ALA A 17 12.15 6.05 -3.45
CA ALA A 17 13.36 5.61 -2.76
C ALA A 17 14.60 6.42 -3.17
N VAL A 18 14.75 6.78 -4.45
CA VAL A 18 15.85 7.60 -4.96
C VAL A 18 15.71 9.04 -4.50
N ALA A 19 14.52 9.64 -4.54
CA ALA A 19 14.27 10.99 -4.05
C ALA A 19 14.51 11.09 -2.53
N ALA A 20 14.07 10.06 -1.79
CA ALA A 20 14.34 9.86 -0.38
C ALA A 20 15.84 9.74 -0.06
N LEU A 21 16.53 8.81 -0.73
CA LEU A 21 17.98 8.59 -0.57
C LEU A 21 18.78 9.82 -0.98
N SER A 22 18.36 10.53 -2.02
CA SER A 22 18.98 11.79 -2.45
C SER A 22 18.79 12.88 -1.40
N GLY A 23 17.59 12.97 -0.81
CA GLY A 23 17.31 13.89 0.30
C GLY A 23 18.15 13.57 1.53
N TYR A 24 18.27 12.29 1.89
CA TYR A 24 19.12 11.83 2.99
C TYR A 24 20.61 12.08 2.73
N HIS A 25 21.11 11.78 1.53
CA HIS A 25 22.50 12.07 1.16
C HIS A 25 22.79 13.57 1.09
N TYR A 26 21.85 14.37 0.63
CA TYR A 26 21.95 15.82 0.65
C TYR A 26 22.04 16.36 2.09
N TYR A 27 21.18 15.85 2.98
CA TYR A 27 21.22 16.19 4.41
C TYR A 27 22.56 15.79 5.05
N LYS A 28 23.00 14.55 4.84
CA LYS A 28 24.28 14.01 5.34
C LYS A 28 25.50 14.80 4.84
N LYS A 29 25.45 15.36 3.63
CA LYS A 29 26.55 16.16 3.06
C LYS A 29 26.67 17.55 3.70
N LYS A 30 25.58 18.08 4.29
CA LYS A 30 25.54 19.44 4.83
C LYS A 30 25.91 19.50 6.31
N ASP A 31 25.57 18.49 7.10
CA ASP A 31 25.93 18.37 8.52
C ASP A 31 26.79 17.12 8.73
N SER A 32 28.12 17.30 8.63
CA SER A 32 29.10 16.23 8.86
C SER A 32 29.19 15.79 10.34
N SER A 33 28.45 16.41 11.25
CA SER A 33 28.37 16.00 12.65
C SER A 33 27.25 14.99 12.81
N TYR A 34 27.66 13.72 12.86
CA TYR A 34 26.82 12.61 13.28
C TYR A 34 26.22 12.90 14.67
N ILE A 35 24.91 13.11 14.76
CA ILE A 35 24.23 13.29 16.05
C ILE A 35 24.00 11.91 16.64
N GLU A 36 24.85 11.50 17.58
CA GLU A 36 24.59 10.34 18.43
C GLU A 36 23.59 10.70 19.53
N GLY A 37 22.61 9.83 19.73
CA GLY A 37 21.65 9.96 20.81
C GLY A 37 20.34 10.68 20.41
N PRO A 38 19.53 11.07 21.39
CA PRO A 38 18.22 11.64 21.16
C PRO A 38 18.30 13.05 20.54
N ALA A 39 17.28 13.40 19.77
CA ALA A 39 17.12 14.73 19.20
C ALA A 39 17.06 15.80 20.29
N GLN A 40 17.89 16.84 20.17
CA GLN A 40 18.02 17.92 21.15
C GLN A 40 17.26 19.17 20.74
N GLN A 41 17.11 19.40 19.44
CA GLN A 41 16.49 20.60 18.88
C GLN A 41 15.45 20.24 17.82
N ALA A 42 14.54 21.18 17.52
CA ALA A 42 13.52 20.97 16.50
C ALA A 42 14.10 20.68 15.10
N GLN A 43 15.29 21.23 14.79
CA GLN A 43 15.96 21.03 13.50
C GLN A 43 16.47 19.60 13.31
N ASP A 44 16.73 18.88 14.40
CA ASP A 44 17.19 17.49 14.38
C ASP A 44 16.12 16.55 13.81
N TYR A 45 14.84 16.95 13.85
CA TYR A 45 13.73 16.15 13.33
C TYR A 45 13.55 16.24 11.82
N ILE A 46 14.29 17.12 11.11
CA ILE A 46 14.21 17.23 9.64
C ILE A 46 14.28 15.86 8.95
N PRO A 47 15.28 14.99 9.19
CA PRO A 47 15.34 13.67 8.56
C PRO A 47 14.16 12.75 8.94
N ILE A 48 13.62 12.87 10.16
CA ILE A 48 12.43 12.12 10.60
C ILE A 48 11.19 12.56 9.81
N VAL A 49 11.04 13.86 9.59
CA VAL A 49 9.95 14.42 8.78
C VAL A 49 10.03 13.91 7.33
N PHE A 50 11.22 13.79 6.75
CA PHE A 50 11.39 13.19 5.41
C PHE A 50 10.93 11.72 5.35
N VAL A 51 11.27 10.92 6.36
CA VAL A 51 10.81 9.52 6.46
C VAL A 51 9.28 9.48 6.58
N ALA A 52 8.70 10.28 7.48
CA ALA A 52 7.26 10.34 7.67
C ALA A 52 6.52 10.78 6.40
N PHE A 53 7.05 11.79 5.70
CA PHE A 53 6.52 12.24 4.43
C PHE A 53 6.55 11.14 3.36
N ALA A 54 7.66 10.40 3.26
CA ALA A 54 7.76 9.26 2.34
C ALA A 54 6.74 8.15 2.66
N ALA A 55 6.49 7.87 3.94
CA ALA A 55 5.46 6.93 4.38
C ALA A 55 4.05 7.39 3.97
N ILE A 56 3.74 8.69 4.11
CA ILE A 56 2.46 9.28 3.67
C ILE A 56 2.32 9.25 2.15
N CYS A 57 3.37 9.59 1.39
CA CYS A 57 3.37 9.48 -0.06
C CYS A 57 3.14 8.05 -0.53
N LEU A 58 3.72 7.07 0.17
CA LEU A 58 3.48 5.66 -0.10
C LEU A 58 2.02 5.27 0.17
N LEU A 59 1.41 5.77 1.25
CA LEU A 59 -0.01 5.57 1.52
C LEU A 59 -0.90 6.17 0.44
N TYR A 60 -0.62 7.39 0.03
CA TYR A 60 -1.34 8.04 -1.07
C TYR A 60 -1.23 7.23 -2.37
N ASN A 61 -0.07 6.67 -2.66
CA ASN A 61 0.12 5.79 -3.81
C ASN A 61 -0.79 4.55 -3.75
N TYR A 62 -0.90 3.91 -2.59
CA TYR A 62 -1.81 2.77 -2.40
C TYR A 62 -3.29 3.15 -2.54
N PHE A 63 -3.73 4.29 -2.01
CA PHE A 63 -5.11 4.76 -2.22
C PHE A 63 -5.41 5.09 -3.67
N PHE A 64 -4.44 5.71 -4.36
CA PHE A 64 -4.58 5.98 -5.79
C PHE A 64 -4.71 4.67 -6.59
N ARG A 65 -3.89 3.66 -6.25
CA ARG A 65 -4.01 2.30 -6.84
C ARG A 65 -5.37 1.68 -6.59
N GLN A 66 -5.81 1.68 -5.33
CA GLN A 66 -7.09 1.12 -4.93
C GLN A 66 -8.23 1.73 -5.76
N SER A 67 -8.20 3.05 -5.95
CA SER A 67 -9.17 3.78 -6.77
C SER A 67 -9.10 3.40 -8.24
N LEU A 68 -7.89 3.39 -8.84
CA LEU A 68 -7.70 3.00 -10.25
C LEU A 68 -8.15 1.57 -10.52
N THR A 69 -7.82 0.61 -9.64
CA THR A 69 -8.24 -0.78 -9.78
C THR A 69 -9.77 -0.88 -9.72
N ALA A 70 -10.43 -0.13 -8.83
CA ALA A 70 -11.89 -0.09 -8.78
C ALA A 70 -12.51 0.46 -10.08
N PHE A 71 -11.96 1.54 -10.64
CA PHE A 71 -12.43 2.08 -11.93
C PHE A 71 -12.20 1.11 -13.09
N HIS A 72 -11.07 0.41 -13.12
CA HIS A 72 -10.78 -0.58 -14.15
C HIS A 72 -11.76 -1.75 -14.10
N VAL A 73 -12.00 -2.30 -12.90
CA VAL A 73 -12.98 -3.38 -12.69
C VAL A 73 -14.38 -2.93 -13.12
N LEU A 74 -14.81 -1.71 -12.75
CA LEU A 74 -16.11 -1.18 -13.16
C LEU A 74 -16.22 -1.00 -14.68
N SER A 75 -15.18 -0.48 -15.33
CA SER A 75 -15.14 -0.29 -16.78
C SER A 75 -15.30 -1.62 -17.51
N LYS A 76 -14.58 -2.65 -17.05
CA LYS A 76 -14.68 -4.01 -17.59
C LYS A 76 -16.08 -4.60 -17.39
N GLN A 77 -16.63 -4.51 -16.18
CA GLN A 77 -18.00 -4.98 -15.89
C GLN A 77 -19.06 -4.29 -16.76
N LYS A 78 -18.91 -2.99 -17.04
CA LYS A 78 -19.79 -2.26 -17.96
C LYS A 78 -19.65 -2.75 -19.40
N SER A 79 -18.43 -3.05 -19.85
CA SER A 79 -18.18 -3.60 -21.18
C SER A 79 -18.80 -5.01 -21.32
N ASP A 80 -18.57 -5.88 -20.33
CA ASP A 80 -19.12 -7.23 -20.30
C ASP A 80 -20.65 -7.23 -20.25
N TYR A 81 -21.25 -6.33 -19.46
CA TYR A 81 -22.70 -6.15 -19.40
C TYR A 81 -23.28 -5.71 -20.76
N LYS A 82 -22.64 -4.75 -21.44
CA LYS A 82 -23.06 -4.32 -22.78
C LYS A 82 -22.99 -5.45 -23.79
N ALA A 83 -21.90 -6.22 -23.81
CA ALA A 83 -21.73 -7.37 -24.70
C ALA A 83 -22.78 -8.47 -24.46
N ARG A 84 -23.12 -8.73 -23.19
CA ARG A 84 -24.20 -9.67 -22.84
C ARG A 84 -25.58 -9.15 -23.25
N THR A 85 -25.82 -7.86 -23.11
CA THR A 85 -27.10 -7.23 -23.49
C THR A 85 -27.29 -7.27 -25.00
N SER A 86 -26.26 -6.91 -25.79
CA SER A 86 -26.31 -7.00 -27.25
C SER A 86 -26.49 -8.43 -27.74
N ASN A 87 -25.77 -9.39 -27.16
CA ASN A 87 -25.95 -10.81 -27.50
C ASN A 87 -27.35 -11.30 -27.09
N SER A 88 -27.85 -10.92 -25.92
CA SER A 88 -29.20 -11.25 -25.49
C SER A 88 -30.27 -10.65 -26.40
N GLU A 89 -30.09 -9.45 -26.95
CA GLU A 89 -31.02 -8.86 -27.91
C GLU A 89 -31.01 -9.63 -29.23
N SER A 90 -29.82 -9.97 -29.76
CA SER A 90 -29.69 -10.82 -30.95
C SER A 90 -30.30 -12.21 -30.75
N THR A 91 -30.06 -12.83 -29.59
CA THR A 91 -30.64 -14.13 -29.22
C THR A 91 -32.13 -14.03 -28.95
N LYS A 92 -32.64 -12.93 -28.37
CA LYS A 92 -34.08 -12.69 -28.23
C LYS A 92 -34.76 -12.48 -29.57
N LEU A 93 -34.10 -11.83 -30.55
CA LEU A 93 -34.62 -11.68 -31.90
C LEU A 93 -34.73 -13.05 -32.62
N LEU A 94 -33.72 -13.91 -32.43
CA LEU A 94 -33.71 -15.31 -32.89
C LEU A 94 -34.75 -16.18 -32.16
N ASN A 95 -34.93 -15.97 -30.85
CA ASN A 95 -35.84 -16.77 -30.02
C ASN A 95 -37.29 -16.25 -30.02
N SER A 96 -37.54 -14.99 -30.36
CA SER A 96 -38.89 -14.47 -30.62
C SER A 96 -39.53 -15.12 -31.84
N LEU A 97 -38.73 -15.76 -32.71
CA LEU A 97 -39.19 -16.65 -33.77
C LEU A 97 -39.44 -18.10 -33.30
N SER A 98 -39.08 -18.48 -32.06
CA SER A 98 -39.14 -19.88 -31.57
C SER A 98 -39.75 -20.06 -30.16
N GLN A 99 -40.66 -19.18 -29.76
CA GLN A 99 -41.53 -19.28 -28.56
C GLN A 99 -40.87 -19.20 -27.17
N GLN A 100 -41.33 -18.16 -26.45
CA GLN A 100 -41.89 -18.22 -25.09
C GLN A 100 -41.61 -19.50 -24.27
N ASN A 101 -40.49 -19.55 -23.55
CA ASN A 101 -40.44 -19.94 -22.14
C ASN A 101 -38.99 -20.01 -21.67
N GLN A 102 -38.50 -18.95 -21.02
CA GLN A 102 -37.54 -19.08 -19.92
C GLN A 102 -37.41 -17.75 -19.18
N ARG A 103 -37.69 -17.81 -17.88
CA ARG A 103 -37.70 -16.69 -16.92
C ARG A 103 -36.31 -16.06 -16.86
N GLN A 104 -36.21 -14.81 -17.30
CA GLN A 104 -35.01 -13.99 -17.16
C GLN A 104 -34.81 -13.64 -15.68
N GLN A 105 -33.72 -14.12 -15.09
CA GLN A 105 -33.11 -13.42 -13.97
C GLN A 105 -32.65 -12.05 -14.48
N THR A 106 -33.38 -11.00 -14.12
CA THR A 106 -33.01 -9.61 -14.39
C THR A 106 -31.70 -9.30 -13.65
N GLN A 107 -30.57 -9.44 -14.35
CA GLN A 107 -29.28 -8.92 -13.88
C GLN A 107 -29.34 -7.39 -13.92
N SER A 108 -29.26 -6.76 -12.75
CA SER A 108 -29.22 -5.30 -12.60
C SER A 108 -27.95 -4.72 -13.23
N LYS A 109 -28.06 -3.46 -13.70
CA LYS A 109 -26.94 -2.70 -14.23
C LYS A 109 -25.81 -2.64 -13.20
N PRO A 110 -24.55 -2.95 -13.56
CA PRO A 110 -23.45 -3.00 -12.60
C PRO A 110 -23.27 -1.64 -11.93
N SER A 111 -23.38 -1.64 -10.60
CA SER A 111 -23.17 -0.47 -9.76
C SER A 111 -21.74 -0.43 -9.22
N LEU A 112 -21.23 0.78 -8.94
CA LEU A 112 -19.92 0.95 -8.28
C LEU A 112 -19.91 0.27 -6.90
N THR A 113 -21.05 0.25 -6.22
CA THR A 113 -21.23 -0.40 -4.91
C THR A 113 -21.08 -1.92 -5.02
N GLU A 114 -21.70 -2.57 -6.01
CA GLU A 114 -21.49 -4.01 -6.25
C GLU A 114 -20.05 -4.32 -6.62
N ALA A 115 -19.46 -3.53 -7.52
CA ALA A 115 -18.05 -3.69 -7.90
C ALA A 115 -17.12 -3.57 -6.68
N LYS A 116 -17.46 -2.68 -5.73
CA LYS A 116 -16.65 -2.40 -4.54
C LYS A 116 -16.86 -3.42 -3.42
N TYR A 117 -18.04 -4.02 -3.25
CA TYR A 117 -18.35 -4.82 -2.05
C TYR A 117 -18.69 -6.30 -2.28
N ASN A 118 -18.94 -6.77 -3.51
CA ASN A 118 -19.31 -8.17 -3.73
C ASN A 118 -18.10 -9.13 -3.70
N LYS A 119 -18.27 -10.27 -3.01
CA LYS A 119 -17.26 -11.31 -2.74
C LYS A 119 -17.49 -12.53 -3.62
N VAL A 120 -17.05 -12.50 -4.86
CA VAL A 120 -16.75 -13.73 -5.60
C VAL A 120 -15.26 -13.65 -5.93
N LEU A 121 -14.52 -14.74 -5.71
CA LEU A 121 -13.05 -14.79 -5.80
C LEU A 121 -12.65 -15.87 -6.80
N HIS A 122 -12.95 -15.65 -8.08
CA HIS A 122 -12.58 -16.61 -9.13
C HIS A 122 -11.78 -15.98 -10.28
N SER A 123 -11.83 -14.66 -10.44
CA SER A 123 -11.13 -13.95 -11.50
C SER A 123 -9.81 -13.31 -11.02
N ARG A 124 -8.89 -13.12 -11.98
CA ARG A 124 -7.61 -12.44 -11.74
C ARG A 124 -7.83 -10.99 -11.27
N GLU A 125 -8.82 -10.32 -11.83
CA GLU A 125 -9.17 -8.93 -11.53
C GLU A 125 -9.65 -8.76 -10.08
N GLU A 126 -10.40 -9.74 -9.56
CA GLU A 126 -10.82 -9.76 -8.16
C GLU A 126 -9.63 -9.91 -7.21
N ARG A 127 -8.64 -10.73 -7.58
CA ARG A 127 -7.38 -10.83 -6.81
C ARG A 127 -6.62 -9.50 -6.80
N GLU A 128 -6.57 -8.81 -7.93
CA GLU A 128 -5.91 -7.50 -8.04
C GLU A 128 -6.59 -6.45 -7.18
N LYS A 129 -7.93 -6.42 -7.18
CA LYS A 129 -8.70 -5.59 -6.28
C LYS A 129 -8.44 -5.93 -4.81
N LEU A 130 -8.49 -7.21 -4.44
CA LEU A 130 -8.21 -7.66 -3.08
C LEU A 130 -6.82 -7.24 -2.62
N CYS A 131 -5.80 -7.34 -3.48
CA CYS A 131 -4.46 -6.88 -3.16
C CYS A 131 -4.38 -5.37 -2.96
N ALA A 132 -5.05 -4.59 -3.80
CA ALA A 132 -5.08 -3.13 -3.64
C ALA A 132 -5.71 -2.74 -2.30
N ASP A 133 -6.87 -3.33 -1.98
CA ASP A 133 -7.58 -3.12 -0.71
C ASP A 133 -6.71 -3.52 0.50
N ARG A 134 -6.09 -4.71 0.45
CA ARG A 134 -5.24 -5.22 1.53
C ARG A 134 -3.94 -4.45 1.69
N SER A 135 -3.36 -3.96 0.61
CA SER A 135 -2.13 -3.16 0.67
C SER A 135 -2.39 -1.79 1.31
N ALA A 136 -3.47 -1.11 0.90
CA ALA A 136 -3.87 0.17 1.47
C ALA A 136 -4.26 0.02 2.95
N GLY A 137 -5.13 -0.93 3.27
CA GLY A 137 -5.58 -1.18 4.64
C GLY A 137 -4.43 -1.54 5.58
N ASN A 138 -3.58 -2.49 5.18
CA ASN A 138 -2.47 -2.91 6.01
C ASN A 138 -1.41 -1.82 6.21
N LEU A 139 -1.18 -0.96 5.21
CA LEU A 139 -0.28 0.17 5.41
C LEU A 139 -0.88 1.20 6.37
N LEU A 140 -2.18 1.51 6.24
CA LEU A 140 -2.87 2.45 7.12
C LEU A 140 -2.82 1.98 8.59
N GLU A 141 -3.09 0.70 8.83
CA GLU A 141 -3.01 0.08 10.16
C GLU A 141 -1.61 0.18 10.79
N GLN A 142 -0.56 -0.03 9.99
CA GLN A 142 0.83 0.06 10.48
C GLN A 142 1.37 1.49 10.55
N LEU A 143 0.81 2.43 9.79
CA LEU A 143 1.33 3.80 9.70
C LEU A 143 1.27 4.51 11.05
N ILE A 144 0.16 4.36 11.80
CA ILE A 144 0.00 5.00 13.11
C ILE A 144 1.07 4.51 14.11
N PRO A 145 1.19 3.20 14.40
CA PRO A 145 2.23 2.72 15.32
C PRO A 145 3.64 2.97 14.80
N PHE A 146 3.86 2.98 13.47
CA PHE A 146 5.14 3.35 12.87
C PHE A 146 5.51 4.81 13.18
N LEU A 147 4.62 5.77 12.95
CA LEU A 147 4.90 7.18 13.19
C LEU A 147 5.15 7.43 14.68
N VAL A 148 4.34 6.85 15.56
CA VAL A 148 4.56 6.95 17.01
C VAL A 148 5.92 6.39 17.39
N ALA A 149 6.26 5.18 16.94
CA ALA A 149 7.54 4.55 17.23
C ALA A 149 8.73 5.38 16.70
N LEU A 150 8.64 5.88 15.46
CA LEU A 150 9.69 6.66 14.81
C LEU A 150 9.99 7.96 15.57
N PHE A 151 8.95 8.74 15.90
CA PHE A 151 9.12 9.99 16.63
C PHE A 151 9.58 9.73 18.07
N SER A 152 8.97 8.79 18.79
CA SER A 152 9.39 8.47 20.16
C SER A 152 10.84 7.98 20.22
N TYR A 153 11.29 7.14 19.27
CA TYR A 153 12.67 6.66 19.24
C TYR A 153 13.67 7.78 18.96
N ALA A 154 13.34 8.68 18.03
CA ALA A 154 14.16 9.86 17.77
C ALA A 154 14.23 10.80 18.98
N THR A 155 13.14 10.96 19.73
CA THR A 155 13.08 11.82 20.92
C THR A 155 13.82 11.24 22.12
N PHE A 156 13.72 9.94 22.37
CA PHE A 156 14.17 9.36 23.64
C PHE A 156 15.40 8.46 23.54
N VAL A 157 15.73 7.94 22.35
CA VAL A 157 16.76 6.90 22.21
C VAL A 157 17.88 7.36 21.30
N ASN A 158 17.63 7.39 20.00
CA ASN A 158 18.66 7.72 19.02
C ASN A 158 18.05 8.17 17.69
N LEU A 159 18.33 9.41 17.30
CA LEU A 159 17.82 10.01 16.06
C LEU A 159 18.30 9.24 14.82
N HIS A 160 19.59 8.93 14.74
CA HIS A 160 20.17 8.33 13.54
C HIS A 160 19.62 6.92 13.27
N GLU A 161 19.54 6.09 14.30
CA GLU A 161 18.94 4.77 14.20
C GLU A 161 17.46 4.85 13.83
N ALA A 162 16.69 5.80 14.39
CA ALA A 162 15.29 6.02 14.00
C ALA A 162 15.17 6.26 12.49
N VAL A 163 16.06 7.05 11.90
CA VAL A 163 16.07 7.31 10.45
C VAL A 163 16.36 6.04 9.65
N ILE A 164 17.32 5.22 10.07
CA ILE A 164 17.65 3.95 9.40
C ILE A 164 16.45 3.00 9.43
N PHE A 165 15.90 2.72 10.62
CA PHE A 165 14.74 1.84 10.76
C PHE A 165 13.50 2.40 10.06
N GLY A 166 13.36 3.73 10.06
CA GLY A 166 12.37 4.47 9.29
C GLY A 166 12.43 4.16 7.80
N TRP A 167 13.59 4.33 7.18
CA TRP A 167 13.78 4.02 5.75
C TRP A 167 13.67 2.53 5.44
N MET A 168 14.16 1.66 6.32
CA MET A 168 13.98 0.22 6.18
C MET A 168 12.49 -0.15 6.15
N TRP A 169 11.69 0.40 7.08
CA TRP A 169 10.25 0.19 7.10
C TRP A 169 9.60 0.66 5.79
N VAL A 170 9.89 1.88 5.33
CA VAL A 170 9.36 2.41 4.05
C VAL A 170 9.73 1.50 2.88
N PHE A 171 10.97 1.03 2.81
CA PHE A 171 11.44 0.09 1.79
C PHE A 171 10.61 -1.19 1.80
N PHE A 172 10.48 -1.86 2.95
CA PHE A 172 9.71 -3.09 3.07
C PHE A 172 8.24 -2.91 2.70
N ARG A 173 7.64 -1.76 3.06
CA ARG A 173 6.26 -1.43 2.69
C ARG A 173 6.08 -1.11 1.21
N SER A 174 7.11 -0.62 0.53
CA SER A 174 7.01 -0.20 -0.88
C SER A 174 6.67 -1.34 -1.84
N TYR A 175 7.12 -2.56 -1.54
CA TYR A 175 6.88 -3.74 -2.39
C TYR A 175 5.86 -4.73 -1.82
N TYR A 176 5.16 -4.41 -0.73
CA TYR A 176 4.15 -5.27 -0.10
C TYR A 176 3.13 -5.81 -1.11
N GLY A 177 2.58 -4.94 -1.96
CA GLY A 177 1.61 -5.35 -2.98
C GLY A 177 2.15 -6.34 -4.02
N LEU A 178 3.47 -6.35 -4.28
CA LEU A 178 4.10 -7.31 -5.19
C LEU A 178 4.18 -8.70 -4.55
N VAL A 179 4.57 -8.77 -3.28
CA VAL A 179 4.67 -10.05 -2.56
C VAL A 179 3.31 -10.61 -2.15
N PHE A 180 2.29 -9.77 -1.97
CA PHE A 180 0.91 -10.21 -1.70
C PHE A 180 0.31 -11.01 -2.87
N MET A 181 0.73 -10.72 -4.10
CA MET A 181 0.30 -11.44 -5.31
C MET A 181 0.91 -12.84 -5.45
N LYS A 182 1.98 -13.12 -4.71
CA LYS A 182 2.71 -14.38 -4.73
C LYS A 182 2.08 -15.38 -3.74
N PRO A 183 2.28 -16.69 -3.96
CA PRO A 183 1.80 -17.70 -3.02
C PRO A 183 2.40 -17.54 -1.63
N PHE A 184 1.71 -18.07 -0.63
CA PHE A 184 2.24 -18.17 0.73
C PHE A 184 3.56 -18.97 0.73
N PRO A 185 4.60 -18.59 1.51
CA PRO A 185 4.64 -17.54 2.54
C PRO A 185 5.28 -16.21 2.09
N THR A 186 5.34 -15.90 0.80
CA THR A 186 6.14 -14.76 0.28
C THR A 186 5.78 -13.40 0.90
N LEU A 187 4.54 -13.22 1.35
CA LEU A 187 4.08 -12.04 2.09
C LEU A 187 4.99 -11.66 3.27
N PHE A 188 5.58 -12.65 3.95
CA PHE A 188 6.44 -12.45 5.12
C PHE A 188 7.75 -11.74 4.81
N LEU A 189 8.20 -11.73 3.57
CA LEU A 189 9.40 -11.01 3.14
C LEU A 189 9.25 -9.48 3.24
N SER A 190 8.02 -8.97 3.32
CA SER A 190 7.73 -7.55 3.54
C SER A 190 7.25 -7.32 4.97
N THR A 191 6.35 -8.16 5.47
CA THR A 191 5.67 -7.87 6.75
C THR A 191 6.56 -8.08 7.96
N LEU A 192 7.29 -9.20 8.06
CA LEU A 192 8.08 -9.50 9.26
C LEU A 192 9.19 -8.47 9.50
N PRO A 193 9.99 -8.07 8.49
CA PRO A 193 11.00 -7.03 8.70
C PRO A 193 10.39 -5.66 9.04
N ALA A 194 9.25 -5.30 8.44
CA ALA A 194 8.55 -4.05 8.77
C ALA A 194 8.05 -4.04 10.22
N TYR A 195 7.43 -5.14 10.68
CA TYR A 195 7.03 -5.26 12.08
C TYR A 195 8.23 -5.20 13.02
N PHE A 196 9.33 -5.89 12.68
CA PHE A 196 10.55 -5.86 13.47
C PHE A 196 11.08 -4.42 13.68
N CYS A 197 11.06 -3.58 12.65
CA CYS A 197 11.46 -2.17 12.79
C CYS A 197 10.62 -1.42 13.85
N ILE A 198 9.29 -1.57 13.80
CA ILE A 198 8.38 -0.93 14.76
C ILE A 198 8.61 -1.47 16.18
N TRP A 199 8.63 -2.80 16.33
CA TRP A 199 8.79 -3.45 17.63
C TRP A 199 10.14 -3.14 18.27
N TYR A 200 11.22 -3.14 17.48
CA TYR A 200 12.54 -2.75 17.95
C TYR A 200 12.54 -1.32 18.50
N MET A 201 11.97 -0.38 17.74
CA MET A 201 11.89 1.01 18.17
C MET A 201 11.07 1.16 19.46
N ILE A 202 9.86 0.61 19.51
CA ILE A 202 9.02 0.68 20.71
C ILE A 202 9.69 0.02 21.91
N GLY A 203 10.25 -1.18 21.73
CA GLY A 203 10.88 -1.94 22.81
C GLY A 203 12.06 -1.22 23.44
N LYS A 204 12.91 -0.60 22.62
CA LYS A 204 14.05 0.21 23.11
C LYS A 204 13.60 1.49 23.81
N CYS A 205 12.56 2.17 23.32
CA CYS A 205 11.98 3.30 24.05
C CYS A 205 11.53 2.89 25.44
N VAL A 206 10.81 1.78 25.57
CA VAL A 206 10.35 1.26 26.88
C VAL A 206 11.55 0.88 27.76
N TYR A 207 12.55 0.21 27.20
CA TYR A 207 13.75 -0.20 27.95
C TYR A 207 14.51 0.98 28.55
N VAL A 208 14.83 2.00 27.74
CA VAL A 208 15.59 3.18 28.22
C VAL A 208 14.83 3.89 29.34
N ASN A 209 13.52 4.12 29.15
CA ASN A 209 12.70 4.80 30.16
C ASN A 209 12.48 4.00 31.45
N THR A 210 12.67 2.67 31.43
CA THR A 210 12.48 1.84 32.64
C THR A 210 13.76 1.67 33.43
N VAL A 211 14.91 1.56 32.76
CA VAL A 211 16.21 1.41 33.44
C VAL A 211 16.64 2.71 34.12
N ASP A 212 16.32 3.87 33.56
CA ASP A 212 16.69 5.16 34.16
C ASP A 212 15.85 5.54 35.41
N LEU A 213 14.82 4.75 35.74
CA LEU A 213 13.93 4.98 36.89
C LEU A 213 14.33 4.19 38.15
N PHE A 214 15.32 3.29 38.08
CA PHE A 214 15.78 2.46 39.20
C PHE A 214 17.28 2.63 39.46
#